data_AF-A0A093XGP7-F1
#
_entry.id   AF-A0A093XGP7-F1
#
_cell.length_a   1.000
_cell.length_b   1.000
_cell.length_c   1.000
_cell.angle_alpha   90.00
_cell.angle_beta   90.00
_cell.angle_gamma   90.00
#
_symmetry.space_group_name_H-M   'P 1'
#
loop_
_entity.id
_entity.type
_entity.pdbx_description
1 polymer ?
#
loop_
_entity_poly.entity_id
_entity_poly.type
_entity_poly.pdbx_seq_one_letter_code
_entity_poly.pdbx_strand_id
1 'polypeptide(L)'
;MQQPQDQLPSSKDSDKDPQAEQHNDKTRGAFRSPTPSQTVRDHIRLLHDYNEIRDIGQGLLGLIAEKRGVRYKDVLEEFGVDADD
;
A
#
# COMPACT_ATOMS: atom_id res chain seq x y z
N MET A 1 34.34 40.51 -37.32
CA MET A 1 35.21 39.52 -36.64
C MET A 1 34.34 38.75 -35.66
N GLN A 2 34.20 37.45 -35.93
CA GLN A 2 33.68 36.34 -35.12
C GLN A 2 32.68 36.57 -33.95
N GLN A 3 31.51 35.92 -34.04
CA GLN A 3 30.75 35.46 -32.87
C GLN A 3 31.40 34.20 -32.28
N PRO A 4 31.17 33.91 -30.99
CA PRO A 4 30.86 32.53 -30.62
C PRO A 4 29.70 32.42 -29.61
N GLN A 5 28.60 31.86 -30.12
CA GLN A 5 27.71 30.84 -29.55
C GLN A 5 27.38 30.87 -28.05
N ASP A 6 26.11 31.17 -27.76
CA ASP A 6 25.36 30.58 -26.65
C ASP A 6 25.52 29.05 -26.67
N GLN A 7 26.08 28.51 -25.59
CA GLN A 7 26.07 27.09 -25.33
C GLN A 7 25.41 26.90 -23.96
N LEU A 8 24.11 26.61 -23.98
CA LEU A 8 23.44 25.98 -22.85
C LEU A 8 24.19 24.67 -22.54
N PRO A 9 24.53 24.37 -21.29
CA PRO A 9 24.99 23.03 -20.95
C PRO A 9 23.84 22.05 -21.19
N SER A 10 24.04 21.21 -22.20
CA SER A 10 23.24 20.03 -22.49
C SER A 10 23.09 19.19 -21.22
N SER A 11 21.86 18.72 -21.05
CA SER A 11 21.52 17.62 -20.18
C SER A 11 22.43 16.41 -20.42
N LYS A 12 22.78 15.73 -19.33
CA LYS A 12 22.57 14.29 -19.09
C LYS A 12 23.72 13.59 -18.37
N ASP A 13 23.27 12.81 -17.39
CA ASP A 13 23.78 11.53 -16.95
C ASP A 13 24.99 11.46 -16.00
N SER A 14 24.75 10.66 -14.97
CA SER A 14 25.71 9.81 -14.25
C SER A 14 26.67 10.46 -13.26
N ASP A 15 26.13 10.80 -12.09
CA ASP A 15 26.75 10.38 -10.83
C ASP A 15 25.70 9.59 -10.05
N LYS A 16 25.51 8.33 -10.45
CA LYS A 16 24.72 7.36 -9.71
C LYS A 16 25.71 6.72 -8.72
N ASP A 17 25.62 7.11 -7.46
CA ASP A 17 26.54 6.65 -6.40
C ASP A 17 26.72 5.12 -6.45
N PRO A 18 27.94 4.61 -6.70
CA PRO A 18 28.20 3.17 -6.86
C PRO A 18 28.02 2.37 -5.57
N GLN A 19 27.74 3.02 -4.43
CA GLN A 19 27.46 2.35 -3.16
C GLN A 19 26.01 1.87 -3.01
N ALA A 20 25.05 2.40 -3.80
CA ALA A 20 23.65 1.98 -3.72
C ALA A 20 23.39 0.59 -4.31
N GLU A 21 24.28 0.10 -5.18
CA GLU A 21 24.10 -1.19 -5.89
C GLU A 21 24.63 -2.39 -5.11
N GLN A 22 25.59 -2.21 -4.18
CA GLN A 22 26.18 -3.33 -3.43
C GLN A 22 25.28 -3.90 -2.31
N HIS A 23 24.32 -3.12 -1.80
CA HIS A 23 23.40 -3.58 -0.74
C HIS A 23 22.18 -4.34 -1.27
N ASN A 24 21.86 -4.25 -2.56
CA ASN A 24 20.66 -4.87 -3.13
C ASN A 24 20.88 -6.33 -3.58
N ASP A 25 22.13 -6.77 -3.75
CA ASP A 25 22.41 -8.10 -4.31
C ASP A 25 22.32 -9.21 -3.25
N LYS A 26 22.61 -8.90 -1.99
CA LYS A 26 22.64 -9.87 -0.89
C LYS A 26 21.25 -10.34 -0.43
N THR A 27 20.19 -9.61 -0.77
CA THR A 27 18.81 -9.92 -0.38
C THR A 27 18.03 -10.70 -1.44
N ARG A 28 18.54 -10.81 -2.68
CA ARG A 28 17.81 -11.47 -3.79
C ARG A 28 17.94 -12.99 -3.79
N GLY A 29 19.01 -13.54 -3.20
CA GLY A 29 19.28 -14.98 -3.18
C GLY A 29 18.42 -15.81 -2.21
N ALA A 30 17.70 -15.17 -1.28
CA ALA A 30 16.93 -15.85 -0.23
C ALA A 30 15.44 -16.03 -0.54
N PHE A 31 14.90 -15.32 -1.54
CA PHE A 31 13.46 -15.34 -1.82
C PHE A 31 13.15 -16.16 -3.06
N ARG A 32 12.78 -17.42 -2.83
CA ARG A 32 12.12 -18.26 -3.83
C ARG A 32 10.71 -17.71 -3.99
N SER A 33 10.51 -16.77 -4.93
CA SER A 33 9.23 -16.25 -5.45
C SER A 33 8.01 -16.28 -4.50
N PRO A 34 7.35 -15.15 -4.18
CA PRO A 34 7.41 -13.87 -4.90
C PRO A 34 8.63 -13.01 -4.52
N THR A 35 8.99 -12.07 -5.40
CA THR A 35 10.00 -11.05 -5.04
C THR A 35 9.49 -10.22 -3.85
N PRO A 36 10.37 -9.69 -2.98
CA PRO A 36 9.94 -8.88 -1.83
C PRO A 36 8.99 -7.73 -2.22
N SER A 37 9.23 -7.07 -3.36
CA SER A 37 8.38 -6.00 -3.88
C SER A 37 7.00 -6.49 -4.38
N GLN A 38 6.89 -7.74 -4.84
CA GLN A 38 5.58 -8.33 -5.15
C GLN A 38 4.82 -8.65 -3.87
N THR A 39 5.46 -9.31 -2.90
CA THR A 39 4.83 -9.63 -1.60
C THR A 39 4.27 -8.39 -0.91
N VAL A 40 5.03 -7.28 -0.88
CA VAL A 40 4.55 -6.03 -0.29
C VAL A 40 3.35 -5.45 -1.04
N ARG A 41 3.38 -5.45 -2.38
CA ARG A 41 2.26 -4.94 -3.18
C ARG A 41 1.00 -5.79 -3.00
N ASP A 42 1.14 -7.11 -2.97
CA ASP A 42 0.03 -8.02 -2.76
C ASP A 42 -0.57 -7.83 -1.37
N HIS A 43 0.27 -7.65 -0.35
CA HIS A 43 -0.20 -7.39 1.01
C HIS A 43 -0.89 -6.02 1.14
N ILE A 44 -0.36 -4.98 0.51
CA ILE A 44 -1.01 -3.66 0.45
C ILE A 44 -2.41 -3.79 -0.15
N ARG A 45 -2.53 -4.52 -1.26
CA ARG A 45 -3.83 -4.75 -1.91
C ARG A 45 -4.80 -5.47 -0.97
N LEU A 46 -4.38 -6.58 -0.37
CA LEU A 46 -5.22 -7.35 0.55
C LEU A 46 -5.72 -6.53 1.73
N LEU A 47 -4.86 -5.66 2.30
CA LEU A 47 -5.27 -4.76 3.38
C LEU A 47 -6.31 -3.72 2.93
N HIS A 48 -6.18 -3.17 1.73
CA HIS A 48 -7.17 -2.23 1.19
C HIS A 48 -8.50 -2.94 0.94
N ASP A 49 -8.47 -4.11 0.28
CA ASP A 49 -9.66 -4.90 -0.02
C ASP A 49 -10.37 -5.33 1.29
N TYR A 50 -9.61 -5.72 2.33
CA TYR A 50 -10.14 -6.03 3.65
C TYR A 50 -10.80 -4.82 4.32
N ASN A 51 -10.11 -3.68 4.36
CA ASN A 51 -10.65 -2.48 4.99
C ASN A 51 -11.93 -2.00 4.29
N GLU A 52 -11.96 -2.05 2.96
CA GLU A 52 -13.14 -1.65 2.18
C GLU A 52 -14.37 -2.49 2.54
N ILE A 53 -14.24 -3.82 2.54
CA ILE A 53 -15.39 -4.69 2.89
C ILE A 53 -15.78 -4.55 4.37
N ARG A 54 -14.80 -4.39 5.27
CA ARG A 54 -15.05 -4.16 6.69
C ARG A 54 -15.86 -2.88 6.90
N ASP A 55 -15.44 -1.77 6.30
CA ASP A 55 -16.10 -0.47 6.45
C ASP A 55 -17.54 -0.49 5.91
N ILE A 56 -17.76 -1.13 4.75
CA ILE A 56 -19.10 -1.34 4.20
C ILE A 56 -19.96 -2.15 5.17
N GLY A 57 -19.42 -3.26 5.70
CA GLY A 57 -20.11 -4.12 6.66
C GLY A 57 -20.49 -3.38 7.94
N GLN A 58 -19.56 -2.65 8.54
CA GLN A 58 -19.80 -1.86 9.76
C GLN A 58 -20.88 -0.77 9.51
N GLY A 59 -20.85 -0.12 8.34
CA GLY A 59 -21.88 0.84 7.93
C GLY A 59 -23.28 0.20 7.85
N LEU A 60 -23.40 -0.98 7.23
CA LEU A 60 -24.67 -1.71 7.12
C LEU A 60 -25.19 -2.15 8.50
N LEU A 61 -24.31 -2.68 9.35
CA LEU A 61 -24.67 -3.07 10.72
C LEU A 61 -25.14 -1.85 11.52
N GLY A 62 -24.55 -0.67 11.29
CA GLY A 62 -24.95 0.58 11.93
C GLY A 62 -26.38 0.97 11.55
N LEU A 63 -26.72 0.87 10.26
CA LEU A 63 -28.08 1.11 9.77
C LEU A 63 -29.08 0.10 10.34
N ILE A 64 -28.69 -1.18 10.47
CA ILE A 64 -29.54 -2.21 11.08
C ILE A 64 -29.82 -1.89 12.55
N ALA A 65 -28.79 -1.53 13.31
CA ALA A 65 -28.92 -1.16 14.72
C ALA A 65 -29.85 0.05 14.89
N GLU A 66 -29.68 1.08 14.06
CA GLU A 66 -30.54 2.27 14.06
C GLU A 66 -32.00 1.90 13.76
N LYS A 67 -32.26 1.10 12.72
CA LYS A 67 -33.63 0.69 12.34
C LYS A 67 -34.31 -0.17 13.39
N ARG A 68 -33.55 -0.99 14.12
CA ARG A 68 -34.06 -1.86 15.20
C ARG A 68 -34.17 -1.13 16.54
N GLY A 69 -33.53 0.04 16.70
CA GLY A 69 -33.48 0.76 17.97
C GLY A 69 -32.68 0.02 19.05
N VAL A 70 -31.73 -0.83 18.65
CA VAL A 70 -30.86 -1.61 19.55
C VAL A 70 -29.44 -1.07 19.53
N ARG A 71 -28.59 -1.51 20.46
CA ARG A 71 -27.21 -1.04 20.49
C ARG A 71 -26.42 -1.73 19.38
N TYR A 72 -25.48 -1.00 18.79
CA TYR A 72 -24.60 -1.52 17.75
C TYR A 72 -23.87 -2.80 18.15
N LYS A 73 -23.39 -2.87 19.40
CA LYS A 73 -22.72 -4.06 19.96
C LYS A 73 -23.62 -5.31 19.94
N ASP A 74 -24.91 -5.14 20.20
CA ASP A 74 -25.85 -6.28 20.24
C ASP A 74 -26.02 -6.86 18.82
N VAL A 75 -25.97 -6.01 17.80
CA VAL A 75 -25.99 -6.42 16.38
C VAL A 75 -24.67 -7.08 15.99
N LEU A 76 -23.52 -6.56 16.41
CA LEU A 76 -22.22 -7.21 16.17
C LEU A 76 -22.20 -8.65 16.73
N GLU A 77 -22.66 -8.84 17.97
CA GLU A 77 -22.74 -10.15 18.62
C GLU A 77 -23.71 -11.11 17.88
N GLU A 78 -24.88 -10.61 17.44
CA GLU A 78 -25.85 -11.38 16.66
C GLU A 78 -25.27 -11.89 15.34
N PHE A 79 -24.47 -11.07 14.66
CA PHE A 79 -23.83 -11.41 13.39
C PHE A 79 -22.46 -12.09 13.54
N GLY A 80 -22.01 -12.33 14.77
CA GLY A 80 -20.74 -13.01 15.06
C GLY A 80 -19.50 -12.20 14.67
N VAL A 81 -19.58 -10.88 14.71
CA VAL A 81 -18.48 -9.96 14.40
C VAL A 81 -17.90 -9.43 15.69
N ASP A 82 -16.57 -9.53 15.85
CA ASP A 82 -15.87 -8.87 16.96
C ASP A 82 -15.72 -7.37 16.67
N ALA A 83 -15.82 -6.54 17.70
CA ALA A 83 -15.54 -5.11 17.56
C ALA A 83 -14.05 -4.83 17.32
N ASP A 84 -13.18 -5.77 17.72
CA ASP A 84 -11.73 -5.67 17.60
C ASP A 84 -11.18 -6.22 16.27
N ASP A 85 -12.00 -6.94 15.48
CA ASP A 85 -11.71 -7.48 14.14
C ASP A 85 -11.85 -6.42 13.05
#